data_AF-A0AA37S0X5-F1
#
_entry.id   AF-A0AA37S0X5-F1
#
_cell.length_a   1.000
_cell.length_b   1.000
_cell.length_c   1.000
_cell.angle_alpha   90.00
_cell.angle_beta   90.00
_cell.angle_gamma   90.00
#
_symmetry.space_group_name_H-M   'P 1'
#
loop_
_entity.id
_entity.type
_entity.pdbx_description
1 polymer ?
#
loop_
_entity_poly.entity_id
_entity_poly.type
_entity_poly.pdbx_seq_one_letter_code
_entity_poly.pdbx_strand_id
1 'polypeptide(L)'
;MSQQPHVGLSLINKAPTGILITLLIAVLANVFLTLNIITLGYAVLGGMVCAAILLAYWLGKGGVFFILGVSMPLLLVLFTPLATIAALLNLLSGFFFGFCAMLLIYKHVILKK
;
A
#
# COMPACT_ATOMS: atom_id res chain seq x y z
N MET A 1 -10.39 27.96 9.13
CA MET A 1 -10.88 26.82 8.31
C MET A 1 -9.78 25.78 8.21
N SER A 2 -9.83 24.72 9.02
CA SER A 2 -8.91 23.59 8.90
C SER A 2 -9.33 22.75 7.69
N GLN A 3 -8.83 23.10 6.52
CA GLN A 3 -8.94 22.31 5.30
C GLN A 3 -8.15 21.01 5.52
N GLN A 4 -8.79 19.99 6.12
CA GLN A 4 -8.24 18.64 6.10
C GLN A 4 -7.98 18.29 4.63
N PRO A 5 -6.77 17.83 4.26
CA PRO A 5 -6.46 17.65 2.86
C PRO A 5 -7.38 16.59 2.27
N HIS A 6 -8.30 17.06 1.42
CA HIS A 6 -9.41 16.29 0.85
C HIS A 6 -8.97 14.97 0.20
N VAL A 7 -7.74 14.93 -0.31
CA VAL A 7 -7.19 13.78 -1.03
C VAL A 7 -6.99 12.57 -0.10
N GLY A 8 -6.43 12.77 1.09
CA GLY A 8 -6.18 11.67 2.03
C GLY A 8 -7.47 11.03 2.53
N LEU A 9 -8.48 11.83 2.86
CA LEU A 9 -9.77 11.34 3.36
C LEU A 9 -10.57 10.59 2.28
N SER A 10 -10.53 11.08 1.04
CA SER A 10 -11.13 10.38 -0.12
C SER A 10 -10.51 9.00 -0.32
N LEU A 11 -9.17 8.92 -0.26
CA LEU A 11 -8.42 7.66 -0.37
C LEU A 11 -8.76 6.68 0.76
N ILE A 12 -8.80 7.15 2.00
CA ILE A 12 -9.15 6.34 3.17
C ILE A 12 -10.57 5.74 3.01
N ASN A 13 -11.52 6.51 2.46
CA ASN A 13 -12.88 6.02 2.24
C ASN A 13 -13.00 4.99 1.12
N LYS A 14 -12.08 5.01 0.14
CA LYS A 14 -12.02 4.05 -0.97
C LYS A 14 -11.13 2.83 -0.67
N ALA A 15 -10.39 2.84 0.45
CA ALA A 15 -9.54 1.73 0.86
C ALA A 15 -10.22 0.34 0.88
N PRO A 16 -11.51 0.17 1.28
CA PRO A 16 -12.17 -1.14 1.20
C PRO A 16 -12.28 -1.65 -0.23
N THR A 17 -12.63 -0.76 -1.17
CA THR A 17 -12.70 -1.09 -2.60
C THR A 17 -11.31 -1.43 -3.15
N GLY A 18 -10.27 -0.71 -2.71
CA GLY A 18 -8.88 -1.00 -3.05
C GLY A 18 -8.44 -2.39 -2.61
N ILE A 19 -8.83 -2.83 -1.40
CA ILE A 19 -8.60 -4.21 -0.94
C ILE A 19 -9.28 -5.22 -1.85
N LEU A 20 -10.56 -5.02 -2.19
CA LEU A 20 -11.28 -5.96 -3.06
C LEU A 20 -10.60 -6.11 -4.43
N ILE A 21 -10.19 -4.99 -5.04
CA ILE A 21 -9.51 -4.99 -6.34
C ILE A 21 -8.16 -5.70 -6.24
N THR A 22 -7.36 -5.39 -5.22
CA THR A 22 -6.03 -6.01 -5.04
C THR A 22 -6.13 -7.49 -4.74
N LEU A 23 -7.13 -7.93 -3.99
CA LEU A 23 -7.40 -9.35 -3.74
C LEU A 23 -7.76 -10.07 -5.05
N LEU A 24 -8.61 -9.46 -5.88
CA LEU A 24 -9.00 -10.03 -7.17
C LEU A 24 -7.81 -10.16 -8.11
N ILE A 25 -6.95 -9.14 -8.20
CA ILE A 25 -5.72 -9.18 -8.98
C ILE A 25 -4.77 -10.25 -8.43
N ALA A 26 -4.62 -10.36 -7.11
CA ALA A 26 -3.76 -11.37 -6.49
C ALA A 26 -4.26 -12.80 -6.74
N VAL A 27 -5.58 -13.03 -6.70
CA VAL A 27 -6.17 -14.34 -7.05
C VAL A 27 -5.90 -14.67 -8.50
N LEU A 28 -6.16 -13.74 -9.42
CA LEU A 28 -5.85 -13.92 -10.83
C LEU A 28 -4.37 -14.21 -11.05
N ALA A 29 -3.48 -13.48 -10.37
CA ALA A 29 -2.05 -13.72 -10.41
C ALA A 29 -1.70 -15.16 -10.00
N ASN A 30 -2.22 -15.63 -8.86
CA ASN A 30 -1.86 -16.92 -8.29
C ASN A 30 -2.51 -18.13 -9.00
N VAL A 31 -3.59 -17.94 -9.75
CA VAL A 31 -4.10 -19.00 -10.66
C VAL A 31 -3.10 -19.31 -11.78
N PHE A 32 -2.29 -18.33 -12.18
CA PHE A 32 -1.32 -18.49 -13.27
C PHE A 32 0.14 -18.66 -12.79
N LEU A 33 0.44 -18.54 -11.49
CA LEU A 33 1.81 -18.29 -11.00
C LEU A 33 2.15 -18.98 -9.67
N THR A 34 3.45 -19.16 -9.42
CA THR A 34 3.99 -19.64 -8.14
C THR A 34 4.02 -18.54 -7.08
N LEU A 35 3.31 -18.75 -5.97
CA LEU A 35 3.28 -17.84 -4.83
C LEU A 35 4.59 -17.90 -4.05
N ASN A 36 5.27 -16.75 -3.87
CA ASN A 36 6.35 -16.61 -2.89
C ASN A 36 5.84 -15.84 -1.68
N ILE A 37 5.61 -16.56 -0.57
CA ILE A 37 5.07 -16.01 0.68
C ILE A 37 6.02 -14.95 1.29
N ILE A 38 7.33 -15.11 1.14
CA ILE A 38 8.33 -14.17 1.68
C ILE A 38 8.23 -12.84 0.92
N THR A 39 8.23 -12.89 -0.42
CA THR A 39 8.05 -11.71 -1.26
C THR A 39 6.73 -11.01 -0.97
N LEU A 40 5.65 -11.78 -0.80
CA LEU A 40 4.34 -11.23 -0.44
C LEU A 40 4.36 -10.52 0.92
N GLY A 41 5.02 -11.10 1.93
CA GLY A 41 5.18 -10.49 3.25
C GLY A 41 5.89 -9.14 3.19
N TYR A 42 7.02 -9.07 2.47
CA TYR A 42 7.74 -7.80 2.26
C TYR A 42 6.91 -6.77 1.50
N ALA A 43 6.18 -7.22 0.46
CA ALA A 43 5.30 -6.37 -0.31
C ALA A 43 4.23 -5.72 0.57
N VAL A 44 3.51 -6.52 1.35
CA VAL A 44 2.46 -6.05 2.26
C VAL A 44 3.02 -5.07 3.29
N LEU A 45 4.12 -5.43 3.96
CA LEU A 45 4.73 -4.57 4.97
C LEU A 45 5.20 -3.23 4.37
N GLY A 46 5.85 -3.25 3.21
CA GLY A 46 6.29 -2.02 2.56
C GLY A 46 5.12 -1.16 2.07
N GLY A 47 4.01 -1.78 1.65
CA GLY A 47 2.75 -1.09 1.38
C GLY A 47 2.19 -0.39 2.61
N MET A 48 2.17 -1.07 3.75
CA MET A 48 1.73 -0.50 5.02
C MET A 48 2.63 0.67 5.46
N VAL A 49 3.94 0.50 5.38
CA VAL A 49 4.91 1.57 5.72
C VAL A 49 4.75 2.77 4.79
N CYS A 50 4.60 2.54 3.48
CA CYS A 50 4.32 3.60 2.52
C CYS A 50 3.05 4.38 2.87
N ALA A 51 1.95 3.69 3.15
CA ALA A 51 0.70 4.32 3.57
C ALA A 51 0.85 5.11 4.87
N ALA A 52 1.56 4.59 5.86
CA ALA A 52 1.82 5.28 7.13
C ALA A 52 2.60 6.59 6.93
N ILE A 53 3.61 6.56 6.06
CA ILE A 53 4.41 7.73 5.71
C ILE A 53 3.57 8.75 4.91
N LEU A 54 2.78 8.31 3.94
CA LEU A 54 1.89 9.22 3.20
C LEU A 54 0.75 9.78 4.06
N LEU A 55 0.26 9.03 5.05
CA LEU A 55 -0.65 9.54 6.06
C LEU A 55 -0.01 10.68 6.86
N ALA A 56 1.27 10.56 7.25
CA ALA A 56 2.01 11.65 7.89
C ALA A 56 2.08 12.91 7.00
N TYR A 57 2.31 12.73 5.69
CA TYR A 57 2.22 13.84 4.73
C TYR A 57 0.81 14.46 4.69
N TRP A 58 -0.23 13.64 4.54
CA TRP A 58 -1.62 14.10 4.54
C TRP A 58 -2.08 14.68 5.87
N LEU A 59 -1.37 14.45 6.97
CA LEU A 59 -1.64 15.10 8.25
C LEU A 59 -0.85 16.41 8.44
N GLY A 60 -0.16 16.88 7.39
CA GLY A 60 0.53 18.16 7.39
C GLY A 60 1.92 18.14 8.00
N LYS A 61 2.54 16.96 8.21
CA LYS A 61 3.91 16.87 8.77
C LYS A 61 5.02 17.31 7.80
N GLY A 62 4.69 17.66 6.55
CA GLY A 62 5.61 18.26 5.57
C GLY A 62 5.86 17.40 4.33
N GLY A 63 6.37 18.03 3.27
CA GLY A 63 6.56 17.40 1.94
C GLY A 63 7.62 16.29 1.90
N VAL A 64 8.55 16.23 2.85
CA VAL A 64 9.56 15.16 2.93
C VAL A 64 8.89 13.78 3.06
N PHE A 65 7.78 13.69 3.81
CA PHE A 65 7.01 12.46 3.94
C PHE A 65 6.41 12.01 2.60
N PHE A 66 6.03 12.94 1.71
CA PHE A 66 5.58 12.56 0.37
C PHE A 66 6.71 11.91 -0.43
N ILE A 67 7.89 12.51 -0.43
CA ILE A 67 9.08 12.00 -1.13
C ILE A 67 9.46 10.61 -0.59
N LEU A 68 9.52 10.47 0.74
CA LEU A 68 9.80 9.19 1.38
C LEU A 68 8.74 8.13 1.06
N GLY A 69 7.46 8.50 1.09
CA GLY A 69 6.35 7.60 0.76
C GLY A 69 6.43 7.08 -0.67
N VAL A 70 6.63 7.98 -1.65
CA VAL A 70 6.74 7.61 -3.07
C VAL A 70 8.03 6.84 -3.36
N SER A 71 9.08 7.01 -2.56
CA SER A 71 10.33 6.25 -2.71
C SER A 71 10.23 4.79 -2.24
N MET A 72 9.27 4.44 -1.36
CA MET A 72 9.13 3.08 -0.84
C MET A 72 8.94 1.99 -1.90
N PRO A 73 8.02 2.12 -2.88
CA PRO A 73 7.90 1.12 -3.94
C PRO A 73 9.19 0.97 -4.76
N LEU A 74 9.98 2.05 -4.94
CA LEU A 74 11.28 1.97 -5.64
C LEU A 74 12.28 1.11 -4.86
N LEU A 75 12.38 1.33 -3.54
CA LEU A 75 13.24 0.52 -2.67
C LEU A 75 12.80 -0.94 -2.67
N LEU A 76 11.50 -1.19 -2.64
CA LEU A 76 10.94 -2.54 -2.61
C LEU A 76 11.26 -3.31 -3.90
N VAL A 77 11.21 -2.65 -5.05
CA VAL A 77 11.64 -3.23 -6.34
C VAL A 77 13.14 -3.51 -6.34
N LEU A 78 13.98 -2.62 -5.80
CA LEU A 78 15.44 -2.81 -5.74
C LEU A 78 15.87 -4.00 -4.88
N PHE A 79 15.17 -4.24 -3.77
CA PHE A 79 15.53 -5.28 -2.79
C PHE A 79 14.76 -6.60 -2.96
N THR A 80 13.86 -6.67 -3.94
CA THR A 80 13.12 -7.91 -4.21
C THR A 80 13.71 -8.60 -5.45
N PRO A 81 14.15 -9.86 -5.35
CA PRO A 81 14.57 -10.61 -6.51
C PRO A 81 13.36 -10.91 -7.41
N LEU A 82 13.25 -10.15 -8.51
CA LEU A 82 12.17 -10.23 -9.47
C LEU A 82 12.63 -11.00 -10.72
N ALA A 83 12.58 -12.33 -10.65
CA ALA A 83 13.00 -13.19 -11.77
C ALA A 83 11.96 -13.27 -12.89
N THR A 84 10.71 -12.87 -12.63
CA THR A 84 9.58 -13.05 -13.54
C THR A 84 8.55 -11.93 -13.39
N ILE A 85 7.73 -11.74 -14.43
CA ILE A 85 6.54 -10.88 -14.40
C ILE A 85 5.59 -11.29 -13.25
N ALA A 86 5.59 -12.59 -12.93
CA ALA A 86 4.84 -13.15 -11.83
C ALA A 86 5.22 -12.56 -10.46
N ALA A 87 6.53 -12.53 -10.18
CA ALA A 87 7.07 -12.00 -8.95
C ALA A 87 6.73 -10.51 -8.83
N LEU A 88 6.76 -9.78 -9.95
CA LEU A 88 6.36 -8.38 -9.99
C LEU A 88 4.86 -8.19 -9.70
N LEU A 89 3.99 -9.02 -10.28
CA LEU A 89 2.56 -8.94 -10.05
C LEU A 89 2.20 -9.26 -8.58
N ASN A 90 2.85 -10.25 -7.97
CA ASN A 90 2.72 -10.55 -6.54
C ASN A 90 3.24 -9.40 -5.66
N LEU A 91 4.37 -8.80 -6.03
CA LEU A 91 4.94 -7.65 -5.33
C LEU A 91 3.99 -6.46 -5.35
N LEU A 92 3.48 -6.09 -6.52
CA LEU A 92 2.56 -4.95 -6.67
C LEU A 92 1.24 -5.21 -5.96
N SER A 93 0.66 -6.39 -6.15
CA SER A 93 -0.63 -6.74 -5.52
C SER A 93 -0.52 -6.75 -3.99
N GLY A 94 0.54 -7.35 -3.45
CA GLY A 94 0.82 -7.35 -2.01
C GLY A 94 1.06 -5.93 -1.47
N PHE A 95 1.81 -5.12 -2.20
CA PHE A 95 2.06 -3.72 -1.83
C PHE A 95 0.77 -2.91 -1.75
N PHE A 96 -0.07 -2.94 -2.78
CA PHE A 96 -1.33 -2.20 -2.77
C PHE A 96 -2.31 -2.74 -1.73
N PHE A 97 -2.33 -4.07 -1.51
CA PHE A 97 -3.13 -4.66 -0.45
C PHE A 97 -2.70 -4.13 0.93
N GLY A 98 -1.41 -4.16 1.25
CA GLY A 98 -0.87 -3.63 2.50
C GLY A 98 -1.11 -2.13 2.66
N PHE A 99 -0.96 -1.38 1.58
CA PHE A 99 -1.25 0.05 1.54
C PHE A 99 -2.71 0.33 1.93
N CYS A 100 -3.67 -0.31 1.27
CA CYS A 100 -5.08 -0.16 1.59
C CYS A 100 -5.45 -0.68 2.98
N ALA A 101 -4.82 -1.77 3.43
CA ALA A 101 -5.00 -2.29 4.79
C ALA A 101 -4.60 -1.27 5.85
N MET A 102 -3.46 -0.60 5.69
CA MET A 102 -3.04 0.47 6.61
C MET A 102 -3.99 1.66 6.62
N LEU A 103 -4.54 2.06 5.46
CA LEU A 103 -5.57 3.10 5.40
C LEU A 103 -6.85 2.69 6.14
N LEU A 104 -7.25 1.43 6.04
CA LEU A 104 -8.40 0.91 6.81
C LEU A 104 -8.13 0.86 8.31
N ILE A 105 -6.93 0.45 8.72
CA ILE A 105 -6.51 0.47 10.12
C ILE A 105 -6.60 1.90 10.65
N TYR A 106 -6.05 2.87 9.91
CA TYR A 106 -6.15 4.28 10.27
C TYR A 106 -7.62 4.73 10.40
N LYS A 107 -8.49 4.36 9.45
CA LYS A 107 -9.93 4.68 9.49
C LYS A 107 -10.63 4.13 10.73
N HIS A 108 -10.40 2.86 11.08
CA HIS A 108 -11.18 2.18 12.11
C HIS A 108 -10.59 2.33 13.51
N VAL A 109 -9.28 2.49 13.64
CA VAL A 109 -8.57 2.53 14.92
C VAL A 109 -8.28 3.97 15.35
N ILE A 110 -7.95 4.87 14.41
CA ILE A 110 -7.47 6.22 14.72
C ILE A 110 -8.57 7.27 14.49
N LEU A 111 -9.28 7.21 13.35
CA LEU A 111 -10.33 8.20 13.04
C LEU A 111 -11.67 7.93 13.73
N LYS A 112 -11.96 6.69 14.13
CA LYS A 112 -13.19 6.30 14.85
C LYS A 112 -13.07 6.46 16.38
N LYS A 113 -11.94 7.00 16.86
CA LYS A 113 -11.69 7.39 18.24
C LYS A 113 -12.01 8.86 18.40
#